data_AF-A0A0P9DJW5-F1
#
_entry.id   AF-A0A0P9DJW5-F1
#
_cell.length_a   1.000
_cell.length_b   1.000
_cell.length_c   1.000
_cell.angle_alpha   90.00
_cell.angle_beta   90.00
_cell.angle_gamma   90.00
#
_symmetry.space_group_name_H-M   'P 1'
#
loop_
_entity.id
_entity.type
_entity.pdbx_description
1 polymer ?
#
loop_
_entity_poly.entity_id
_entity_poly.type
_entity_poly.pdbx_seq_one_letter_code
_entity_poly.pdbx_strand_id
1 'polypeptide(L)'
;GPGALREAIAALLAEWWEPMLAEPARLHQPDYQAYAILSMCRALHTLKHGTIASKPAAARWAQATFPAFTPAIAQALIWRAGAPLEQFAATEALIQRAVREAQKSRGPA
;
A
#
# COMPACT_ATOMS: atom_id res chain seq x y z
N GLY A 1 -19.83 7.46 1.90
CA GLY A 1 -19.24 8.45 2.83
C GLY A 1 -17.89 7.96 3.35
N PRO A 2 -17.20 8.74 4.22
CA PRO A 2 -15.87 8.38 4.71
C PRO A 2 -15.77 7.01 5.42
N GLY A 3 -16.82 6.55 6.10
CA GLY A 3 -16.87 5.21 6.71
C GLY A 3 -16.87 4.09 5.66
N ALA A 4 -17.81 4.13 4.71
CA ALA A 4 -17.89 3.17 3.60
C ALA A 4 -16.59 3.05 2.78
N LEU A 5 -15.85 4.16 2.60
CA LEU A 5 -14.55 4.11 1.92
C LEU A 5 -13.49 3.35 2.73
N ARG A 6 -13.49 3.51 4.06
CA ARG A 6 -12.58 2.75 4.94
C ARG A 6 -12.94 1.28 4.95
N GLU A 7 -14.22 0.95 5.05
CA GLU A 7 -14.72 -0.43 5.01
C GLU A 7 -14.35 -1.13 3.71
N ALA A 8 -14.59 -0.49 2.56
CA ALA A 8 -14.27 -1.04 1.25
C ALA A 8 -12.76 -1.30 1.09
N ILE A 9 -11.90 -0.37 1.53
CA ILE A 9 -10.45 -0.57 1.49
C ILE A 9 -10.00 -1.65 2.46
N ALA A 10 -10.59 -1.73 3.66
CA ALA A 10 -10.28 -2.78 4.62
C ALA A 10 -10.68 -4.17 4.09
N ALA A 11 -11.82 -4.29 3.42
CA ALA A 11 -12.24 -5.51 2.72
C ALA A 11 -11.26 -5.90 1.61
N LEU A 12 -10.89 -4.97 0.74
CA LEU A 12 -9.90 -5.20 -0.30
C LEU A 12 -8.55 -5.66 0.27
N LEU A 13 -8.09 -5.07 1.38
CA LEU A 13 -6.84 -5.46 2.01
C LEU A 13 -6.89 -6.87 2.60
N ALA A 14 -8.00 -7.23 3.25
CA ALA A 14 -8.18 -8.56 3.83
C ALA A 14 -8.37 -9.66 2.78
N GLU A 15 -9.11 -9.39 1.71
CA GLU A 15 -9.47 -10.40 0.71
C GLU A 15 -8.37 -10.64 -0.33
N TRP A 16 -7.60 -9.61 -0.67
CA TRP A 16 -6.64 -9.68 -1.78
C TRP A 16 -5.19 -9.50 -1.36
N TRP A 17 -4.90 -8.57 -0.47
CA TRP A 17 -3.51 -8.21 -0.14
C TRP A 17 -2.93 -9.05 0.99
N GLU A 18 -3.74 -9.40 1.99
CA GLU A 18 -3.32 -10.28 3.09
C GLU A 18 -2.93 -11.69 2.61
N PRO A 19 -3.71 -12.39 1.76
CA PRO A 19 -3.31 -13.70 1.24
C PRO A 19 -2.01 -13.66 0.42
N MET A 20 -1.73 -12.51 -0.23
CA MET A 20 -0.53 -12.32 -1.05
C MET A 20 0.78 -12.33 -0.25
N LEU A 21 0.70 -12.11 1.07
CA LEU A 21 1.85 -12.25 1.96
C LEU A 21 2.26 -13.72 2.15
N ALA A 22 1.32 -14.66 2.03
CA ALA A 22 1.61 -16.09 2.12
C ALA A 22 2.23 -16.62 0.81
N GLU A 23 1.83 -16.05 -0.33
CA GLU A 23 2.31 -16.44 -1.66
C GLU A 23 2.86 -15.24 -2.44
N PRO A 24 4.04 -14.71 -2.08
CA PRO A 24 4.55 -13.44 -2.59
C PRO A 24 5.19 -13.55 -3.98
N ALA A 25 4.91 -14.62 -4.75
CA ALA A 25 5.51 -14.85 -6.07
C ALA A 25 5.39 -13.64 -7.01
N ARG A 26 4.24 -12.93 -6.97
CA ARG A 26 4.01 -11.71 -7.74
C ARG A 26 4.87 -10.53 -7.28
N LEU A 27 5.20 -10.45 -6.00
CA LEU A 27 6.02 -9.36 -5.44
C LEU A 27 7.49 -9.43 -5.92
N HIS A 28 7.93 -10.50 -6.56
CA HIS A 28 9.24 -10.54 -7.20
C HIS A 28 9.31 -9.77 -8.52
N GLN A 29 8.15 -9.43 -9.11
CA GLN A 29 8.10 -8.72 -10.39
C GLN A 29 8.25 -7.19 -10.16
N PRO A 30 9.21 -6.49 -10.81
CA PRO A 30 9.46 -5.07 -10.57
C PRO A 30 8.25 -4.16 -10.79
N ASP A 31 7.48 -4.43 -11.84
CA ASP A 31 6.25 -3.72 -12.18
C ASP A 31 5.18 -3.89 -11.10
N TYR A 32 5.06 -5.11 -10.59
CA TYR A 32 4.11 -5.43 -9.53
C TYR A 32 4.52 -4.81 -8.19
N GLN A 33 5.82 -4.73 -7.87
CA GLN A 33 6.30 -3.99 -6.70
C GLN A 33 5.95 -2.51 -6.77
N ALA A 34 6.19 -1.85 -7.91
CA ALA A 34 5.84 -0.44 -8.08
C ALA A 34 4.33 -0.22 -7.91
N TYR A 35 3.53 -1.11 -8.51
CA TYR A 35 2.07 -1.11 -8.35
C TYR A 35 1.64 -1.31 -6.90
N ALA A 36 2.20 -2.30 -6.20
CA ALA A 36 1.87 -2.63 -4.82
C ALA A 36 2.22 -1.47 -3.87
N ILE A 37 3.43 -0.92 -3.98
CA ILE A 37 3.87 0.21 -3.14
C ILE A 37 2.90 1.40 -3.28
N LEU A 38 2.58 1.81 -4.50
CA LEU A 38 1.68 2.95 -4.73
C LEU A 38 0.23 2.65 -4.33
N SER A 39 -0.21 1.40 -4.47
CA SER A 39 -1.53 0.96 -4.02
C SER A 39 -1.64 1.00 -2.50
N MET A 40 -0.62 0.54 -1.77
CA MET A 40 -0.60 0.59 -0.30
C MET A 40 -0.56 2.03 0.21
N CYS A 41 0.17 2.94 -0.45
CA CYS A 41 0.14 4.37 -0.12
C CYS A 41 -1.29 4.93 -0.18
N ARG A 42 -2.04 4.61 -1.24
CA ARG A 42 -3.44 5.06 -1.41
C ARG A 42 -4.39 4.40 -0.42
N ALA A 43 -4.22 3.12 -0.14
CA ALA A 43 -5.02 2.40 0.85
C ALA A 43 -4.84 3.00 2.25
N LEU A 44 -3.59 3.17 2.69
CA LEU A 44 -3.24 3.80 3.97
C LEU A 44 -3.78 5.23 4.08
N HIS A 45 -3.67 6.03 3.02
CA HIS A 45 -4.24 7.37 2.99
C HIS A 45 -5.77 7.34 3.16
N THR A 46 -6.44 6.39 2.50
CA THR A 46 -7.90 6.25 2.55
C THR A 46 -8.37 5.77 3.91
N LEU A 47 -7.68 4.80 4.52
CA LEU A 47 -7.94 4.37 5.90
C LEU A 47 -7.82 5.54 6.89
N LYS A 48 -6.78 6.37 6.73
CA LYS A 48 -6.56 7.53 7.61
C LYS A 48 -7.64 8.62 7.43
N HIS A 49 -7.84 9.09 6.20
CA HIS A 49 -8.64 10.29 5.94
C HIS A 49 -10.08 10.02 5.52
N GLY A 50 -10.40 8.79 5.10
CA GLY A 50 -11.70 8.45 4.53
C GLY A 50 -11.94 9.10 3.17
N THR A 51 -10.89 9.38 2.41
CA THR A 51 -10.93 10.01 1.08
C THR A 51 -9.93 9.35 0.13
N ILE A 52 -10.29 9.30 -1.16
CA ILE A 52 -9.44 8.75 -2.21
C ILE A 52 -8.52 9.86 -2.73
N ALA A 53 -7.21 9.69 -2.52
CA ALA A 53 -6.19 10.56 -3.09
C ALA A 53 -5.65 10.01 -4.42
N SER A 54 -5.10 10.91 -5.24
CA SER A 54 -4.28 10.55 -6.40
C SER A 54 -3.01 9.81 -5.96
N LYS A 55 -2.41 9.02 -6.87
CA LYS A 55 -1.15 8.31 -6.61
C LYS A 55 -0.04 9.23 -6.04
N PRO A 56 0.31 10.37 -6.67
CA PRO A 56 1.38 11.23 -6.14
C PRO A 56 1.01 11.92 -4.82
N ALA A 57 -0.25 12.28 -4.59
CA ALA A 57 -0.67 12.88 -3.33
C ALA A 57 -0.57 11.87 -2.17
N ALA A 58 -1.08 10.65 -2.36
CA ALA A 58 -0.99 9.59 -1.37
C ALA A 58 0.46 9.17 -1.10
N ALA A 59 1.30 9.10 -2.14
CA ALA A 59 2.72 8.77 -2.00
C ALA A 59 3.47 9.81 -1.17
N ARG A 60 3.28 11.12 -1.44
CA ARG A 60 3.91 12.18 -0.64
C ARG A 60 3.47 12.13 0.82
N TRP A 61 2.17 11.93 1.08
CA TRP A 61 1.68 11.76 2.43
C TRP A 61 2.31 10.54 3.12
N ALA A 62 2.43 9.41 2.41
CA ALA A 62 3.01 8.19 2.94
C ALA A 62 4.52 8.35 3.24
N GLN A 63 5.27 9.07 2.41
CA GLN A 63 6.67 9.41 2.67
C GLN A 63 6.82 10.25 3.96
N ALA A 64 5.94 11.22 4.18
CA ALA A 64 5.95 12.03 5.40
C ALA A 64 5.53 11.24 6.65
N THR A 65 4.56 10.33 6.51
CA THR A 65 3.98 9.56 7.62
C THR A 65 4.83 8.35 7.99
N PHE A 66 5.52 7.76 7.01
CA PHE A 66 6.31 6.55 7.17
C PHE A 66 7.71 6.72 6.55
N PRO A 67 8.61 7.48 7.20
CA PRO A 67 9.91 7.83 6.62
C PRO A 67 10.75 6.63 6.16
N ALA A 68 10.64 5.48 6.86
CA ALA A 68 11.33 4.24 6.52
C ALA A 68 11.00 3.71 5.10
N PHE A 69 9.84 4.01 4.54
CA PHE A 69 9.44 3.59 3.20
C PHE A 69 9.75 4.63 2.12
N THR A 70 10.31 5.80 2.49
CA THR A 70 10.55 6.90 1.55
C THR A 70 11.37 6.49 0.33
N PRO A 71 12.48 5.73 0.46
CA PRO A 71 13.26 5.30 -0.70
C PRO A 71 12.45 4.41 -1.66
N ALA A 72 11.71 3.43 -1.13
CA ALA A 72 10.89 2.53 -1.94
C ALA A 72 9.76 3.27 -2.66
N ILE A 73 9.09 4.20 -1.97
CA ILE A 73 8.02 5.02 -2.56
C ILE A 73 8.58 5.95 -3.64
N ALA A 74 9.75 6.55 -3.41
CA ALA A 74 10.40 7.41 -4.40
C ALA A 74 10.75 6.63 -5.68
N GLN A 75 11.33 5.44 -5.54
CA GLN A 75 11.63 4.56 -6.68
C GLN A 75 10.36 4.13 -7.41
N ALA A 76 9.31 3.74 -6.69
CA ALA A 76 8.03 3.34 -7.29
C ALA A 76 7.35 4.48 -8.07
N LEU A 77 7.50 5.74 -7.64
CA LEU A 77 6.94 6.91 -8.33
C LEU A 77 7.58 7.17 -9.70
N ILE A 78 8.88 6.89 -9.83
CA ILE A 78 9.64 7.15 -11.06
C ILE A 78 9.81 5.89 -11.94
N TRP A 79 9.42 4.72 -11.43
CA TRP A 79 9.58 3.44 -12.10
C TRP A 79 8.90 3.42 -13.48
N ARG A 80 9.54 2.74 -14.44
CA ARG A 80 9.09 2.57 -15.83
C ARG A 80 9.21 1.11 -16.25
N ALA A 81 8.39 0.69 -17.21
CA ALA A 81 8.44 -0.66 -17.76
C ALA A 81 9.86 -1.03 -18.23
N GLY A 82 10.33 -2.21 -17.83
CA GLY A 82 11.68 -2.72 -18.11
C GLY A 82 12.76 -2.26 -17.13
N ALA A 83 12.47 -1.32 -16.21
CA ALA A 83 13.42 -0.96 -15.16
C ALA A 83 13.39 -1.97 -14.01
N PRO A 84 14.53 -2.29 -13.38
CA PRO A 84 14.56 -3.10 -12.18
C PRO A 84 13.93 -2.34 -11.00
N LEU A 85 13.41 -3.09 -10.02
CA LEU A 85 12.97 -2.57 -8.74
C LEU A 85 13.20 -3.65 -7.69
N GLU A 86 14.20 -3.43 -6.82
CA GLU A 86 14.63 -4.37 -5.80
C GLU A 86 14.14 -3.93 -4.43
N GLN A 87 12.82 -3.77 -4.30
CA GLN A 87 12.15 -3.27 -3.10
C GLN A 87 11.21 -4.33 -2.50
N PHE A 88 11.51 -5.62 -2.67
CA PHE A 88 10.66 -6.72 -2.20
C PHE A 88 10.33 -6.59 -0.71
N ALA A 89 11.36 -6.49 0.15
CA ALA A 89 11.18 -6.41 1.59
C ALA A 89 10.39 -5.16 2.01
N ALA A 90 10.64 -4.02 1.36
CA ALA A 90 9.88 -2.79 1.62
C ALA A 90 8.43 -2.89 1.15
N THR A 91 8.19 -3.57 0.01
CA THR A 91 6.85 -3.82 -0.54
C THR A 91 6.05 -4.70 0.40
N GLU A 92 6.62 -5.83 0.83
CA GLU A 92 6.00 -6.75 1.78
C GLU A 92 5.68 -6.04 3.11
N ALA A 93 6.65 -5.33 3.69
CA ALA A 93 6.45 -4.60 4.94
C ALA A 93 5.37 -3.51 4.84
N LEU A 94 5.22 -2.87 3.66
CA LEU A 94 4.18 -1.87 3.43
C LEU A 94 2.79 -2.50 3.26
N ILE A 95 2.70 -3.68 2.62
CA ILE A 95 1.47 -4.48 2.58
C ILE A 95 1.05 -4.90 3.98
N GLN A 96 1.96 -5.48 4.76
CA GLN A 96 1.72 -5.86 6.15
C GLN A 96 1.26 -4.66 7.00
N ARG A 97 1.85 -3.47 6.79
CA ARG A 97 1.41 -2.23 7.46
C ARG A 97 -0.03 -1.91 7.09
N ALA A 98 -0.39 -1.92 5.80
CA ALA A 98 -1.74 -1.60 5.35
C ALA A 98 -2.78 -2.58 5.92
N VAL A 99 -2.48 -3.88 5.91
CA VAL A 99 -3.34 -4.92 6.51
C VAL A 99 -3.53 -4.67 8.01
N ARG A 100 -2.46 -4.40 8.76
CA ARG A 100 -2.56 -4.08 10.20
C ARG A 100 -3.40 -2.82 10.47
N GLU A 101 -3.26 -1.77 9.65
CA GLU A 101 -4.06 -0.55 9.81
C GLU A 101 -5.55 -0.78 9.45
N ALA A 102 -5.84 -1.65 8.48
CA ALA A 102 -7.21 -2.06 8.17
C ALA A 102 -7.87 -2.83 9.33
N GLN A 103 -7.14 -3.76 9.94
CA GLN A 103 -7.62 -4.53 11.10
C GLN A 103 -7.94 -3.62 12.30
N LYS A 104 -7.10 -2.61 12.58
CA LYS A 104 -7.38 -1.61 13.64
C LYS A 104 -8.61 -0.74 13.34
N SER A 105 -8.86 -0.46 12.07
CA SER A 105 -9.99 0.38 11.65
C SER A 105 -11.33 -0.34 11.77
N ARG A 106 -11.32 -1.67 11.92
CA ARG A 106 -12.49 -2.55 12.12
C ARG A 106 -12.70 -2.87 13.60
N GLY A 107 -12.69 -1.88 14.50
CA GLY A 107 -12.84 -2.10 15.96
C GLY A 107 -13.92 -3.15 16.33
N PRO A 108 -13.77 -3.84 17.49
CA PRO A 108 -14.49 -5.08 17.79
C PRO A 108 -15.99 -4.91 17.54
N ALA A 109 -16.55 -5.84 16.76
CA ALA A 109 -17.97 -5.94 16.49
C ALA A 109 -18.79 -6.02 17.79
#